data_AF-A0A3N6IA70-F1
#
_entry.id   AF-A0A3N6IA70-F1
#
_cell.length_a   1.000
_cell.length_b   1.000
_cell.length_c   1.000
_cell.angle_alpha   90.00
_cell.angle_beta   90.00
_cell.angle_gamma   90.00
#
_symmetry.space_group_name_H-M   'P 1'
#
loop_
_entity.id
_entity.type
_entity.pdbx_description
1 polymer ?
#
loop_
_entity_poly.entity_id
_entity_poly.type
_entity_poly.pdbx_seq_one_letter_code
_entity_poly.pdbx_strand_id
1 'polypeptide(L)'
;MTIMDQFVLLRDGMVPKGVAATCSGARCGGTAVVWRVKLEGRPELTIHDTRWENGERDLVLYQPAVVPEMPAPLSNLHNRRRAGVQETVPGSEELRIMGWVAVPGDRPSFKKTFTTADFVEVCGLDELRELTSRPDVVLDTAFVLADPVHVDLDDPQDTVAVQHALFFPEEDERTPVVFFLLTRVAPTLRHIGWLPKPVRRKPARS
;
A
#
# COMPACT_ATOMS: atom_id res chain seq x y z
N MET A 1 -14.16 0.12 15.06
CA MET A 1 -14.41 -0.10 13.63
C MET A 1 -13.23 0.49 12.89
N THR A 2 -12.39 -0.38 12.34
CA THR A 2 -11.21 0.00 11.54
C THR A 2 -11.68 0.45 10.15
N ILE A 3 -10.83 1.13 9.37
CA ILE A 3 -11.12 1.37 7.94
C ILE A 3 -11.13 0.04 7.17
N MET A 4 -10.36 -0.95 7.62
CA MET A 4 -10.37 -2.27 6.99
C MET A 4 -11.73 -2.97 7.13
N ASP A 5 -12.48 -2.74 8.20
CA ASP A 5 -13.87 -3.21 8.35
C ASP A 5 -14.83 -2.64 7.30
N GLN A 6 -14.50 -1.49 6.70
CA GLN A 6 -15.32 -0.86 5.65
C GLN A 6 -15.04 -1.45 4.26
N PHE A 7 -13.94 -2.20 4.13
CA PHE A 7 -13.59 -2.87 2.88
C PHE A 7 -13.96 -4.35 2.94
N VAL A 8 -14.60 -4.83 1.88
CA VAL A 8 -14.63 -6.26 1.59
C VAL A 8 -13.54 -6.53 0.54
N LEU A 9 -12.45 -7.15 0.98
CA LEU A 9 -11.31 -7.54 0.14
C LEU A 9 -11.46 -9.01 -0.28
N LEU A 10 -11.58 -9.25 -1.59
CA LEU A 10 -11.78 -10.59 -2.16
C LEU A 10 -10.72 -10.91 -3.20
N ARG A 11 -10.12 -12.09 -3.10
CA ARG A 11 -9.27 -12.65 -4.16
C ARG A 11 -10.16 -13.27 -5.23
N ASP A 12 -10.07 -12.79 -6.46
CA ASP A 12 -10.98 -13.13 -7.57
C ASP A 12 -10.33 -14.01 -8.66
N GLY A 13 -9.10 -14.46 -8.42
CA GLY A 13 -8.38 -15.38 -9.32
C GLY A 13 -7.15 -14.75 -9.95
N MET A 14 -6.76 -15.26 -11.11
CA MET A 14 -5.55 -14.85 -11.82
C MET A 14 -5.88 -14.51 -13.27
N VAL A 15 -5.26 -13.44 -13.79
CA VAL A 15 -5.39 -13.02 -15.18
C VAL A 15 -4.01 -12.82 -15.82
N PRO A 16 -3.80 -13.30 -17.07
CA PRO A 16 -2.56 -13.04 -17.77
C PRO A 16 -2.43 -11.55 -18.09
N LYS A 17 -1.19 -11.07 -18.05
CA LYS A 17 -0.79 -9.74 -18.49
C LYS A 17 -0.03 -9.84 -19.79
N GLY A 18 -0.53 -9.13 -20.81
CA GLY A 18 0.25 -8.86 -22.01
C GLY A 18 1.49 -8.03 -21.69
N VAL A 19 2.34 -7.85 -22.70
CA VAL A 19 3.62 -7.15 -22.55
C VAL A 19 3.42 -5.69 -22.16
N ALA A 20 3.79 -5.35 -20.93
CA ALA A 20 3.68 -4.01 -20.35
C ALA A 20 4.96 -3.62 -19.60
N ALA A 21 5.10 -2.33 -19.28
CA ALA A 21 6.23 -1.85 -18.50
C ALA A 21 6.15 -2.35 -17.05
N THR A 22 7.27 -2.83 -16.50
CA THR A 22 7.47 -3.21 -15.09
C THR A 22 7.85 -1.98 -14.23
N CYS A 23 8.15 -2.17 -12.93
CA CYS A 23 8.64 -1.08 -12.07
C CYS A 23 9.98 -0.50 -12.54
N SER A 24 10.86 -1.35 -13.10
CA SER A 24 12.14 -0.92 -13.70
C SER A 24 11.98 -0.26 -15.09
N GLY A 25 10.79 -0.35 -15.68
CA GLY A 25 10.52 0.11 -17.05
C GLY A 25 10.79 -0.94 -18.13
N ALA A 26 11.28 -2.13 -17.77
CA ALA A 26 11.39 -3.26 -18.69
C ALA A 26 10.02 -3.64 -19.25
N ARG A 27 9.96 -4.11 -20.50
CA ARG A 27 8.70 -4.60 -21.10
C ARG A 27 8.64 -6.11 -20.94
N CYS A 28 7.67 -6.59 -20.19
CA CYS A 28 7.58 -8.00 -19.81
C CYS A 28 6.12 -8.47 -19.77
N GLY A 29 5.89 -9.75 -20.02
CA GLY A 29 4.62 -10.42 -19.71
C GLY A 29 4.54 -10.77 -18.22
N GLY A 30 3.37 -11.21 -17.77
CA GLY A 30 3.20 -11.61 -16.38
C GLY A 30 1.84 -12.20 -16.09
N THR A 31 1.59 -12.47 -14.82
CA THR A 31 0.27 -12.90 -14.32
C THR A 31 -0.09 -12.05 -13.11
N ALA A 32 -1.32 -11.52 -13.11
CA ALA A 32 -1.84 -10.76 -11.99
C ALA A 32 -2.82 -11.60 -11.18
N VAL A 33 -2.58 -11.69 -9.87
CA VAL A 33 -3.63 -12.05 -8.92
C VAL A 33 -4.57 -10.85 -8.80
N VAL A 34 -5.86 -11.10 -8.99
CA VAL A 34 -6.91 -10.08 -8.98
C VAL A 34 -7.51 -9.96 -7.60
N TRP A 35 -7.50 -8.76 -7.06
CA TRP A 35 -8.12 -8.42 -5.79
C TRP A 35 -9.23 -7.40 -6.02
N ARG A 36 -10.44 -7.74 -5.58
CA ARG A 36 -11.60 -6.85 -5.58
C ARG A 36 -11.74 -6.18 -4.23
N VAL A 37 -11.95 -4.88 -4.25
CA VAL A 37 -12.10 -4.04 -3.08
C VAL A 37 -13.47 -3.39 -3.18
N LYS A 38 -14.39 -3.84 -2.33
CA LYS A 38 -15.75 -3.29 -2.26
C LYS A 38 -15.86 -2.35 -1.07
N LEU A 39 -16.53 -1.23 -1.32
CA LEU A 39 -16.96 -0.27 -0.31
C LEU A 39 -18.46 -0.05 -0.53
N GLU A 40 -19.25 -0.09 0.55
CA GLU A 40 -20.70 -0.02 0.45
C GLU A 40 -21.18 1.23 -0.29
N GLY A 41 -22.08 1.05 -1.26
CA GLY A 41 -22.65 2.13 -2.07
C GLY A 41 -21.66 2.78 -3.06
N ARG A 42 -20.46 2.23 -3.24
CA ARG A 42 -19.43 2.76 -4.16
C ARG A 42 -19.08 1.78 -5.28
N PRO A 43 -18.58 2.26 -6.42
CA PRO A 43 -18.02 1.40 -7.45
C PRO A 43 -16.91 0.48 -6.90
N GLU A 44 -16.89 -0.76 -7.38
CA GLU A 44 -15.84 -1.73 -7.04
C GLU A 44 -14.49 -1.25 -7.58
N LEU A 45 -13.44 -1.40 -6.77
CA LEU A 45 -12.07 -1.13 -7.16
C LEU A 45 -11.32 -2.46 -7.37
N THR A 46 -10.37 -2.47 -8.28
CA THR A 46 -9.58 -3.66 -8.62
C THR A 46 -8.10 -3.39 -8.42
N ILE A 47 -7.44 -4.23 -7.64
CA ILE A 47 -5.99 -4.24 -7.48
C ILE A 47 -5.45 -5.45 -8.24
N HIS A 48 -4.42 -5.22 -9.04
CA HIS A 48 -3.62 -6.28 -9.61
C HIS A 48 -2.31 -6.37 -8.85
N ASP A 49 -2.05 -7.54 -8.27
CA ASP A 49 -0.76 -7.95 -7.75
C ASP A 49 -0.09 -8.83 -8.82
N THR A 50 0.79 -8.21 -9.60
CA THR A 50 1.37 -8.80 -10.81
C THR A 50 2.75 -9.34 -10.51
N ARG A 51 2.97 -10.62 -10.82
CA ARG A 51 4.30 -11.21 -10.96
C ARG A 51 4.67 -11.20 -12.44
N TRP A 52 5.79 -10.57 -12.76
CA TRP A 52 6.33 -10.46 -14.11
C TRP A 52 7.32 -11.59 -14.40
N GLU A 53 7.47 -11.98 -15.65
CA GLU A 53 8.38 -13.07 -16.06
C GLU A 53 9.85 -12.73 -15.81
N ASN A 54 10.19 -11.45 -15.67
CA ASN A 54 11.53 -10.98 -15.32
C ASN A 54 11.83 -11.03 -13.82
N GLY A 55 10.93 -11.60 -13.00
CA GLY A 55 11.07 -11.72 -11.55
C GLY A 55 10.58 -10.50 -10.77
N GLU A 56 10.21 -9.39 -11.42
CA GLU A 56 9.60 -8.26 -10.71
C GLU A 56 8.20 -8.60 -10.22
N ARG A 57 7.80 -8.00 -9.09
CA ARG A 57 6.42 -8.03 -8.60
C ARG A 57 5.95 -6.61 -8.31
N ASP A 58 4.71 -6.29 -8.64
CA ASP A 58 4.12 -5.02 -8.26
C ASP A 58 2.60 -5.02 -8.09
N LEU A 59 2.14 -4.05 -7.31
CA LEU A 59 0.74 -3.79 -7.08
C LEU A 59 0.32 -2.49 -7.76
N VAL A 60 -0.87 -2.52 -8.37
CA VAL A 60 -1.46 -1.34 -9.01
C VAL A 60 -2.98 -1.34 -8.88
N LEU A 61 -3.56 -0.15 -8.69
CA LEU A 61 -4.99 0.06 -8.86
C LEU A 61 -5.31 0.00 -10.36
N TYR A 62 -5.92 -1.09 -10.81
CA TYR A 62 -6.15 -1.37 -12.21
C TYR A 62 -7.28 -0.53 -12.78
N GLN A 63 -7.05 0.05 -13.97
CA GLN A 63 -8.10 0.72 -14.73
C GLN A 63 -8.93 -0.31 -15.53
N PRO A 64 -10.23 -0.47 -15.25
CA PRO A 64 -11.09 -1.28 -16.10
C PRO A 64 -11.26 -0.65 -17.49
N ALA A 65 -11.59 -1.48 -18.49
CA ALA A 65 -11.80 -1.02 -19.87
C ALA A 65 -12.95 0.00 -19.96
N VAL A 66 -13.99 -0.18 -19.15
CA VAL A 66 -15.07 0.79 -18.93
C VAL A 66 -14.91 1.31 -17.51
N VAL A 67 -14.49 2.56 -17.38
CA VAL A 67 -14.32 3.22 -16.08
C VAL A 67 -15.70 3.69 -15.62
N PRO A 68 -16.22 3.23 -14.46
CA PRO A 68 -17.46 3.74 -13.92
C PRO A 68 -17.31 5.23 -13.57
N GLU A 69 -18.41 5.96 -13.49
CA GLU A 69 -18.38 7.34 -13.03
C GLU A 69 -17.74 7.41 -11.64
N MET A 70 -16.67 8.18 -11.52
CA MET A 70 -15.91 8.31 -10.28
C MET A 70 -15.23 9.68 -10.17
N PRO A 71 -14.93 10.14 -8.94
CA PRO A 71 -14.19 11.38 -8.73
C PRO A 71 -12.82 11.38 -9.41
N ALA A 72 -12.44 12.52 -10.00
CA ALA A 72 -11.18 12.67 -10.73
C ALA A 72 -9.93 12.28 -9.93
N PRO A 73 -9.80 12.59 -8.62
CA PRO A 73 -8.64 12.16 -7.83
C PRO A 73 -8.46 10.63 -7.81
N LEU A 74 -9.56 9.87 -7.73
CA LEU A 74 -9.53 8.40 -7.74
C LEU A 74 -9.23 7.87 -9.13
N SER A 75 -9.85 8.45 -10.17
CA SER A 75 -9.56 8.09 -11.56
C SER A 75 -8.08 8.27 -11.90
N ASN A 76 -7.45 9.33 -11.38
CA ASN A 76 -6.03 9.62 -11.58
C ASN A 76 -5.08 8.64 -10.87
N LEU A 77 -5.54 7.85 -9.90
CA LEU A 77 -4.70 6.82 -9.27
C LEU A 77 -4.52 5.61 -10.17
N HIS A 78 -5.50 5.31 -11.02
CA HIS A 78 -5.48 4.13 -11.87
C HIS A 78 -4.23 4.07 -12.72
N ASN A 79 -3.53 2.93 -12.66
CA ASN A 79 -2.28 2.67 -13.35
C ASN A 79 -1.12 3.67 -13.07
N ARG A 80 -1.26 4.61 -12.10
CA ARG A 80 -0.32 5.75 -11.90
C ARG A 80 0.38 5.78 -10.54
N ARG A 81 0.15 4.79 -9.68
CA ARG A 81 0.82 4.66 -8.35
C ARG A 81 1.21 3.22 -8.07
N ARG A 82 2.00 2.64 -8.96
CA ARG A 82 2.52 1.28 -8.82
C ARG A 82 3.41 1.16 -7.58
N ALA A 83 3.29 0.06 -6.85
CA ALA A 83 4.17 -0.26 -5.73
C ALA A 83 4.93 -1.55 -6.05
N GLY A 84 6.25 -1.43 -6.24
CA GLY A 84 7.11 -2.60 -6.40
C GLY A 84 7.24 -3.37 -5.09
N VAL A 85 7.24 -4.70 -5.22
CA VAL A 85 7.59 -5.65 -4.18
C VAL A 85 8.95 -6.23 -4.55
N GLN A 86 9.86 -6.27 -3.59
CA GLN A 86 11.25 -6.67 -3.81
C GLN A 86 11.67 -7.63 -2.70
N GLU A 87 12.54 -8.58 -3.01
CA GLU A 87 13.28 -9.30 -1.98
C GLU A 87 14.12 -8.32 -1.16
N THR A 88 14.28 -8.58 0.13
CA THR A 88 15.17 -7.79 0.98
C THR A 88 16.63 -8.14 0.71
N VAL A 89 16.91 -9.42 0.50
CA VAL A 89 18.20 -9.97 0.09
C VAL A 89 17.96 -10.96 -1.06
N PRO A 90 18.80 -10.99 -2.11
CA PRO A 90 18.60 -11.94 -3.21
C PRO A 90 18.46 -13.39 -2.73
N GLY A 91 17.33 -14.02 -3.06
CA GLY A 91 16.98 -15.39 -2.67
C GLY A 91 16.39 -15.54 -1.27
N SER A 92 16.05 -14.45 -0.57
CA SER A 92 15.32 -14.52 0.70
C SER A 92 13.82 -14.74 0.48
N GLU A 93 13.19 -15.51 1.37
CA GLU A 93 11.72 -15.65 1.44
C GLU A 93 11.04 -14.41 2.04
N GLU A 94 11.80 -13.42 2.50
CA GLU A 94 11.29 -12.13 2.95
C GLU A 94 11.22 -11.13 1.80
N LEU A 95 10.05 -10.52 1.64
CA LEU A 95 9.80 -9.46 0.68
C LEU A 95 9.56 -8.14 1.42
N ARG A 96 9.78 -7.03 0.71
CA ARG A 96 9.43 -5.68 1.15
C ARG A 96 8.60 -4.94 0.13
N ILE A 97 7.69 -4.11 0.64
CA ILE A 97 6.94 -3.11 -0.13
C ILE A 97 7.09 -1.74 0.51
N MET A 98 7.41 -0.74 -0.30
CA MET A 98 7.64 0.62 0.20
C MET A 98 6.34 1.37 0.49
N GLY A 99 6.23 1.92 1.69
CA GLY A 99 5.10 2.69 2.20
C GLY A 99 5.06 4.13 1.69
N TRP A 100 5.32 4.38 0.41
CA TRP A 100 5.14 5.75 -0.07
C TRP A 100 3.66 6.12 -0.04
N VAL A 101 3.30 7.25 0.53
CA VAL A 101 1.89 7.66 0.59
C VAL A 101 1.49 8.36 -0.72
N ALA A 102 0.36 7.97 -1.31
CA ALA A 102 -0.23 8.72 -2.42
C ALA A 102 -1.08 9.89 -1.88
N VAL A 103 -0.42 11.02 -1.60
CA VAL A 103 -1.13 12.22 -1.12
C VAL A 103 -1.94 12.84 -2.27
N PRO A 104 -3.25 13.09 -2.07
CA PRO A 104 -4.09 13.70 -3.10
C PRO A 104 -3.59 15.10 -3.49
N GLY A 105 -3.49 15.35 -4.80
CA GLY A 105 -2.92 16.58 -5.35
C GLY A 105 -1.42 16.54 -5.60
N ASP A 106 -0.68 15.59 -5.01
CA ASP A 106 0.75 15.44 -5.28
C ASP A 106 1.03 14.75 -6.62
N ARG A 107 2.20 15.04 -7.18
CA ARG A 107 2.69 14.36 -8.39
C ARG A 107 2.98 12.86 -8.10
N PRO A 108 2.69 11.95 -9.07
CA PRO A 108 2.95 10.51 -9.00
C PRO A 108 4.34 10.07 -8.52
N SER A 109 5.38 10.84 -8.86
CA SER A 109 6.79 10.48 -8.66
C SER A 109 7.38 10.94 -7.32
N PHE A 110 6.66 11.72 -6.51
CA PHE A 110 7.23 12.28 -5.30
C PHE A 110 7.23 11.22 -4.17
N LYS A 111 8.44 10.72 -3.89
CA LYS A 111 8.76 9.77 -2.83
C LYS A 111 8.92 10.53 -1.51
N LYS A 112 7.82 10.70 -0.75
CA LYS A 112 7.81 11.41 0.54
C LYS A 112 8.34 10.55 1.68
N THR A 113 9.21 11.12 2.49
CA THR A 113 9.47 10.66 3.85
C THR A 113 8.39 11.18 4.79
N PHE A 114 8.14 10.47 5.89
CA PHE A 114 7.20 10.84 6.94
C PHE A 114 7.84 10.56 8.29
N THR A 115 7.49 11.31 9.32
CA THR A 115 7.68 10.82 10.70
C THR A 115 6.77 9.61 10.89
N THR A 116 7.07 8.74 11.86
CA THR A 116 6.18 7.61 12.16
C THR A 116 4.81 8.11 12.62
N ALA A 117 4.76 9.18 13.40
CA ALA A 117 3.52 9.86 13.79
C ALA A 117 2.69 10.33 12.58
N ASP A 118 3.29 11.03 11.62
CA ASP A 118 2.58 11.45 10.41
C ASP A 118 2.16 10.25 9.54
N PHE A 119 3.00 9.22 9.47
CA PHE A 119 2.71 8.02 8.68
C PHE A 119 1.50 7.27 9.23
N VAL A 120 1.42 7.08 10.55
CA VAL A 120 0.25 6.46 11.20
C VAL A 120 -0.98 7.36 11.15
N GLU A 121 -0.80 8.69 11.17
CA GLU A 121 -1.91 9.62 10.97
C GLU A 121 -2.51 9.45 9.57
N VAL A 122 -1.68 9.28 8.54
CA VAL A 122 -2.20 9.12 7.18
C VAL A 122 -2.70 7.71 6.90
N CYS A 123 -2.02 6.66 7.37
CA CYS A 123 -2.41 5.29 7.05
C CYS A 123 -3.54 4.79 7.97
N GLY A 124 -3.53 5.20 9.23
CA GLY A 124 -4.39 4.68 10.29
C GLY A 124 -3.60 3.78 11.24
N LEU A 125 -3.55 4.15 12.52
CA LEU A 125 -2.74 3.46 13.53
C LEU A 125 -3.27 2.04 13.83
N ASP A 126 -4.58 1.92 14.08
CA ASP A 126 -5.19 0.64 14.42
C ASP A 126 -5.02 -0.38 13.28
N GLU A 127 -5.08 0.08 12.03
CA GLU A 127 -4.88 -0.77 10.85
C GLU A 127 -3.44 -1.21 10.66
N LEU A 128 -2.47 -0.33 10.93
CA LEU A 128 -1.06 -0.71 10.87
C LEU A 128 -0.72 -1.70 11.99
N ARG A 129 -1.28 -1.54 13.20
CA ARG A 129 -1.14 -2.51 14.28
C ARG A 129 -1.78 -3.85 13.96
N GLU A 130 -2.99 -3.85 13.40
CA GLU A 130 -3.64 -5.08 12.94
C GLU A 130 -2.78 -5.79 11.88
N LEU A 131 -2.28 -5.04 10.89
CA LEU A 131 -1.45 -5.60 9.83
C LEU A 131 -0.13 -6.19 10.35
N THR A 132 0.54 -5.50 11.27
CA THR A 132 1.81 -5.93 11.89
C THR A 132 1.63 -6.95 13.01
N SER A 133 0.40 -7.23 13.44
CA SER A 133 0.11 -8.36 14.34
C SER A 133 0.14 -9.71 13.63
N ARG A 134 0.19 -9.73 12.29
CA ARG A 134 0.30 -10.95 11.49
C ARG A 134 1.71 -11.56 11.64
N PRO A 135 1.85 -12.90 11.61
CA PRO A 135 3.15 -13.54 11.73
C PRO A 135 4.15 -13.02 10.71
N ASP A 136 5.36 -12.71 11.18
CA ASP A 136 6.50 -12.29 10.36
C ASP A 136 6.27 -11.03 9.50
N VAL A 137 5.25 -10.22 9.84
CA VAL A 137 4.98 -8.94 9.21
C VAL A 137 5.53 -7.80 10.07
N VAL A 138 6.50 -7.07 9.55
CA VAL A 138 7.18 -5.98 10.26
C VAL A 138 7.08 -4.69 9.47
N LEU A 139 6.61 -3.62 10.12
CA LEU A 139 6.73 -2.26 9.60
C LEU A 139 7.99 -1.65 10.20
N ASP A 140 8.95 -1.25 9.36
CA ASP A 140 10.15 -0.57 9.81
C ASP A 140 10.63 0.44 8.76
N THR A 141 11.78 1.05 9.00
CA THR A 141 12.44 1.91 8.03
C THR A 141 13.08 1.10 6.90
N ALA A 142 12.99 1.62 5.68
CA ALA A 142 13.49 0.93 4.49
C ALA A 142 15.03 0.91 4.39
N PHE A 143 15.70 1.76 5.16
CA PHE A 143 17.16 1.89 5.18
C PHE A 143 17.66 1.91 6.61
N VAL A 144 18.55 0.98 6.92
CA VAL A 144 19.32 0.96 8.16
C VAL A 144 20.41 2.03 8.04
N LEU A 145 20.16 3.23 8.56
CA LEU A 145 21.24 4.19 8.81
C LEU A 145 22.06 3.71 10.01
N ALA A 146 23.29 4.23 10.15
CA ALA A 146 24.23 3.85 11.21
C ALA A 146 23.68 4.04 12.64
N ASP A 147 22.57 4.77 12.79
CA ASP A 147 21.71 4.76 13.98
C ASP A 147 20.27 4.50 13.51
N PRO A 148 19.78 3.25 13.55
CA PRO A 148 18.48 2.91 12.99
C PRO A 148 17.38 3.51 13.87
N VAL A 149 16.64 4.45 13.30
CA VAL A 149 15.33 4.83 13.83
C VAL A 149 14.40 3.67 13.51
N HIS A 150 13.98 2.94 14.53
CA HIS A 150 12.97 1.89 14.37
C HIS A 150 11.57 2.48 14.48
N VAL A 151 10.65 1.94 13.69
CA VAL A 151 9.24 2.28 13.77
C VAL A 151 8.65 1.69 15.06
N ASP A 152 8.10 2.54 15.93
CA ASP A 152 7.31 2.10 17.08
C ASP A 152 5.84 2.50 16.84
N LEU A 153 4.95 1.50 16.76
CA LEU A 153 3.51 1.77 16.64
C LEU A 153 2.83 1.96 18.00
N ASP A 154 3.46 1.59 19.10
CA ASP A 154 2.97 1.84 20.46
C ASP A 154 3.24 3.28 20.90
N ASP A 155 4.40 3.82 20.50
CA ASP A 155 4.76 5.24 20.64
C ASP A 155 5.26 5.86 19.30
N PRO A 156 4.33 6.21 18.37
CA PRO A 156 4.69 6.75 17.07
C PRO A 156 5.55 8.02 17.16
N GLN A 157 6.79 7.93 16.68
CA GLN A 157 7.76 9.01 16.80
C GLN A 157 7.49 10.15 15.81
N ASP A 158 7.60 11.39 16.28
CA ASP A 158 7.38 12.61 15.47
C ASP A 158 8.67 13.43 15.21
N THR A 159 9.83 12.80 15.34
CA THR A 159 11.13 13.50 15.37
C THR A 159 11.89 13.42 14.04
N VAL A 160 11.90 12.25 13.40
CA VAL A 160 12.71 12.00 12.20
C VAL A 160 11.83 11.50 11.07
N ALA A 161 11.90 12.18 9.92
CA ALA A 161 11.20 11.74 8.72
C ALA A 161 11.99 10.65 7.99
N VAL A 162 11.40 9.48 7.86
CA VAL A 162 12.02 8.26 7.30
C VAL A 162 11.20 7.70 6.14
N GLN A 163 11.79 6.76 5.41
CA GLN A 163 11.06 5.95 4.43
C GLN A 163 10.58 4.69 5.12
N HIS A 164 9.28 4.46 5.12
CA HIS A 164 8.69 3.27 5.72
C HIS A 164 8.63 2.14 4.68
N ALA A 165 8.90 0.91 5.14
CA ALA A 165 8.70 -0.31 4.37
C ALA A 165 8.00 -1.35 5.24
N LEU A 166 7.13 -2.13 4.60
CA LEU A 166 6.57 -3.31 5.22
C LEU A 166 7.31 -4.54 4.70
N PHE A 167 7.80 -5.34 5.63
CA PHE A 167 8.49 -6.60 5.43
C PHE A 167 7.51 -7.73 5.72
N PHE A 168 7.50 -8.76 4.89
CA PHE A 168 6.52 -9.84 4.98
C PHE A 168 7.01 -11.11 4.24
N PRO A 169 6.50 -12.30 4.60
CA PRO A 169 6.85 -13.54 3.91
C PRO A 169 6.35 -13.59 2.46
N GLU A 170 7.10 -14.22 1.56
CA GLU A 170 6.77 -14.31 0.14
C GLU A 170 5.38 -14.91 -0.12
N GLU A 171 4.98 -15.90 0.69
CA GLU A 171 3.70 -16.60 0.62
C GLU A 171 2.52 -15.74 1.08
N ASP A 172 2.74 -14.62 1.78
CA ASP A 172 1.67 -13.72 2.19
C ASP A 172 1.21 -12.85 1.02
N GLU A 173 0.23 -13.36 0.27
CA GLU A 173 -0.39 -12.63 -0.83
C GLU A 173 -1.24 -11.44 -0.35
N ARG A 174 -1.71 -11.43 0.91
CA ARG A 174 -2.70 -10.46 1.40
C ARG A 174 -2.06 -9.21 1.99
N THR A 175 -0.97 -9.36 2.74
CA THR A 175 -0.28 -8.25 3.40
C THR A 175 0.09 -7.10 2.46
N PRO A 176 0.75 -7.34 1.30
CA PRO A 176 1.12 -6.25 0.40
C PRO A 176 -0.10 -5.54 -0.18
N VAL A 177 -1.22 -6.24 -0.39
CA VAL A 177 -2.47 -5.66 -0.90
C VAL A 177 -3.11 -4.74 0.13
N VAL A 178 -3.18 -5.17 1.40
CA VAL A 178 -3.69 -4.33 2.50
C VAL A 178 -2.80 -3.11 2.67
N PHE A 179 -1.48 -3.27 2.68
CA PHE A 179 -0.56 -2.15 2.81
C PHE A 179 -0.64 -1.18 1.62
N PHE A 180 -0.80 -1.70 0.40
CA PHE A 180 -1.04 -0.89 -0.79
C PHE A 180 -2.33 -0.08 -0.66
N LEU A 181 -3.41 -0.67 -0.15
CA LEU A 181 -4.65 0.04 0.12
C LEU A 181 -4.43 1.19 1.10
N LEU A 182 -3.80 0.92 2.24
CA LEU A 182 -3.56 1.92 3.28
C LEU A 182 -2.69 3.08 2.80
N THR A 183 -1.66 2.81 2.00
CA THR A 183 -0.67 3.81 1.57
C THR A 183 -1.04 4.52 0.26
N ARG A 184 -1.75 3.87 -0.66
CA ARG A 184 -2.01 4.41 -2.02
C ARG A 184 -3.45 4.79 -2.29
N VAL A 185 -4.39 4.07 -1.72
CA VAL A 185 -5.80 4.18 -2.10
C VAL A 185 -6.58 4.93 -1.02
N ALA A 186 -6.44 4.51 0.24
CA ALA A 186 -7.12 5.10 1.38
C ALA A 186 -6.94 6.62 1.50
N PRO A 187 -5.73 7.22 1.31
CA PRO A 187 -5.58 8.68 1.38
C PRO A 187 -6.47 9.42 0.38
N THR A 188 -6.58 8.90 -0.85
CA THR A 188 -7.46 9.46 -1.89
C THR A 188 -8.92 9.24 -1.57
N LEU A 189 -9.30 8.04 -1.10
CA LEU A 189 -10.68 7.76 -0.70
C LEU A 189 -11.16 8.67 0.44
N ARG A 190 -10.28 9.00 1.39
CA ARG A 190 -10.57 9.97 2.45
C ARG A 190 -10.71 11.39 1.90
N HIS A 191 -9.84 11.78 0.97
CA HIS A 191 -9.90 13.12 0.36
C HIS A 191 -11.18 13.37 -0.43
N ILE A 192 -11.71 12.35 -1.12
CA ILE A 192 -13.00 12.45 -1.84
C ILE A 192 -14.22 12.17 -0.94
N GLY A 193 -14.02 11.96 0.36
CA GLY A 193 -15.09 11.75 1.34
C GLY A 193 -15.76 10.38 1.29
N TRP A 194 -15.11 9.37 0.69
CA TRP A 194 -15.62 7.99 0.66
C TRP A 194 -15.22 7.20 1.90
N LEU A 195 -14.17 7.62 2.60
CA LEU A 195 -13.76 7.07 3.89
C LEU A 195 -13.64 8.18 4.93
N PRO A 196 -13.91 7.88 6.22
CA PRO A 196 -13.70 8.84 7.29
C PRO A 196 -12.21 9.18 7.44
N LYS A 197 -11.94 10.38 7.94
CA LYS A 197 -10.57 10.75 8.34
C LYS A 197 -10.12 9.88 9.52
N PRO A 198 -8.81 9.58 9.65
CA PRO A 198 -8.30 8.77 10.75
C PRO A 198 -8.57 9.48 12.07
N VAL A 199 -8.98 8.72 13.09
CA VAL A 199 -9.22 9.28 14.41
C VAL A 199 -7.87 9.57 15.05
N ARG A 200 -7.56 10.85 15.31
CA ARG A 200 -6.39 11.23 16.10
C ARG A 200 -6.61 10.77 17.55
N ARG A 201 -6.06 9.62 17.92
CA ARG A 201 -5.88 9.30 19.34
C ARG A 201 -4.69 10.12 19.84
N LYS A 202 -4.95 11.14 20.66
CA LYS A 202 -3.86 11.76 21.44
C LYS A 202 -3.27 10.68 22.35
N PRO A 203 -1.95 10.58 22.49
CA PRO A 203 -1.37 9.72 23.52
C PRO A 203 -1.96 10.14 24.87
N ALA A 204 -2.42 9.16 25.64
CA ALA A 204 -2.83 9.40 27.01
C ALA A 204 -1.62 9.98 27.74
N ARG A 205 -1.71 11.23 28.20
CA ARG A 205 -0.70 11.79 29.09
C ARG A 205 -0.70 10.94 30.36
N SER A 206 0.36 10.17 30.57
CA SER A 206 0.72 9.58 31.86
C SER A 206 1.10 10.67 32.85
#